data_AF-A0A7W5KCH1-F1
#
_entry.id   AF-A0A7W5KCH1-F1
#
_cell.length_a   1.000
_cell.length_b   1.000
_cell.length_c   1.000
_cell.angle_alpha   90.00
_cell.angle_beta   90.00
_cell.angle_gamma   90.00
#
_symmetry.space_group_name_H-M   'P 1'
#
loop_
_entity.id
_entity.type
_entity.pdbx_description
1 polymer ?
#
loop_
_entity_poly.entity_id
_entity_poly.type
_entity_poly.pdbx_seq_one_letter_code
_entity_poly.pdbx_strand_id
1 'polypeptide(L)'
;MQLLPALTRDPNLIARERSVGSHLPYARHVDAHTLETRDGLLLQVIHLRGLLFETADSDELDYRKWLRDRAITRAAAISGAAARSAGEPQAGATTAIGQSVRRRTTQRTSRGGSLRDAR
;
A
#
# COMPACT_ATOMS: atom_id res chain seq x y z
N MET A 1 -1.72 18.95 8.56
CA MET A 1 -0.99 17.74 8.96
C MET A 1 -0.01 18.13 10.06
N GLN A 2 -0.38 17.93 11.33
CA GLN A 2 0.53 18.21 12.45
C GLN A 2 1.46 17.00 12.58
N LEU A 3 2.75 17.19 12.28
CA LEU A 3 3.75 16.16 12.52
C LEU A 3 3.86 15.93 14.02
N LEU A 4 3.54 14.72 14.45
CA LEU A 4 3.70 14.31 15.84
C LEU A 4 5.18 14.41 16.25
N PRO A 5 5.49 14.84 17.49
CA PRO A 5 6.84 14.82 18.00
C PRO A 5 7.41 13.40 17.97
N ALA A 6 8.69 13.25 17.62
CA ALA A 6 9.36 11.95 17.66
C ALA A 6 9.35 11.38 19.09
N LEU A 7 8.82 10.16 19.25
CA LEU A 7 8.73 9.47 20.53
C LEU A 7 10.10 9.06 21.09
N THR A 8 11.10 8.87 20.22
CA THR A 8 12.50 8.59 20.60
C THR A 8 13.48 9.16 19.56
N ARG A 9 14.72 9.44 19.99
CA ARG A 9 15.83 9.87 19.12
C ARG A 9 17.05 8.95 19.21
N ASP A 10 16.92 7.80 19.89
CA ASP A 10 18.02 6.84 20.01
C ASP A 10 18.22 6.08 18.68
N PRO A 11 19.38 6.22 18.00
CA PRO A 11 19.63 5.58 16.72
C PRO A 11 19.67 4.05 16.80
N ASN A 12 20.04 3.46 17.93
CA ASN A 12 20.01 2.00 18.10
C ASN A 12 18.59 1.46 18.17
N LEU A 13 17.67 2.23 18.76
CA LEU A 13 16.27 1.83 18.87
C LEU A 13 15.57 1.98 17.51
N ILE A 14 15.80 3.11 16.83
CA ILE A 14 15.27 3.36 15.47
C ILE A 14 15.75 2.30 14.47
N ALA A 15 17.01 1.87 14.55
CA ALA A 15 17.55 0.85 13.65
C ALA A 15 16.91 -0.55 13.87
N ARG A 16 16.35 -0.81 15.05
CA ARG A 16 15.67 -2.06 15.38
C ARG A 16 14.17 -2.01 15.06
N GLU A 17 13.61 -0.82 14.90
CA GLU A 17 12.20 -0.65 14.55
C GLU A 17 11.93 -1.13 13.14
N ARG A 18 10.90 -1.94 13.00
CA ARG A 18 10.44 -2.41 11.70
C ARG A 18 9.50 -1.37 11.11
N SER A 19 9.75 -0.96 9.86
CA SER A 19 8.95 0.04 9.16
C SER A 19 7.45 -0.29 9.26
N VAL A 20 6.60 0.71 9.50
CA VAL A 20 5.13 0.53 9.53
C VAL A 20 4.64 -0.15 8.26
N GLY A 21 5.28 0.17 7.13
CA GLY A 21 5.00 -0.46 5.83
C GLY A 21 5.07 -1.99 5.90
N SER A 22 6.00 -2.61 6.62
CA SER A 22 6.09 -4.08 6.66
C SER A 22 4.89 -4.76 7.33
N HIS A 23 4.13 -4.01 8.13
CA HIS A 23 2.96 -4.53 8.85
C HIS A 23 1.65 -4.29 8.09
N LEU A 24 1.68 -3.41 7.09
CA LEU A 24 0.51 -3.12 6.26
C LEU A 24 0.42 -4.17 5.14
N PRO A 25 -0.69 -4.94 5.06
CA PRO A 25 -0.89 -5.93 4.00
C PRO A 25 -1.30 -5.31 2.66
N TYR A 26 -1.49 -3.99 2.61
CA TYR A 26 -1.98 -3.25 1.44
C TYR A 26 -0.82 -2.73 0.58
N ALA A 27 -0.95 -2.87 -0.73
CA ALA A 27 0.01 -2.38 -1.71
C ALA A 27 -0.39 -1.01 -2.27
N ARG A 28 -1.62 -0.89 -2.77
CA ARG A 28 -2.13 0.34 -3.37
C ARG A 28 -3.65 0.41 -3.37
N HIS A 29 -4.15 1.61 -3.62
CA HIS A 29 -5.55 1.88 -3.91
C HIS A 29 -5.77 1.74 -5.43
N VAL A 30 -6.69 0.87 -5.87
CA VAL A 30 -6.99 0.65 -7.30
C VAL A 30 -8.09 1.61 -7.78
N ASP A 31 -9.18 1.69 -7.02
CA ASP A 31 -10.31 2.61 -7.24
C ASP A 31 -10.95 2.96 -5.91
N ALA A 32 -11.83 3.94 -5.83
CA ALA A 32 -12.45 4.44 -4.58
C ALA A 32 -12.93 3.36 -3.58
N HIS A 33 -13.26 2.15 -4.02
CA HIS A 33 -13.76 1.06 -3.20
C HIS A 33 -12.89 -0.21 -3.20
N THR A 34 -11.81 -0.26 -3.98
CA THR A 34 -10.97 -1.46 -4.15
C THR A 34 -9.52 -1.21 -3.73
N LEU A 35 -9.02 -2.02 -2.81
CA LEU A 35 -7.61 -2.05 -2.40
C LEU A 35 -6.93 -3.29 -2.94
N GLU A 36 -5.67 -3.17 -3.32
CA GLU A 36 -4.82 -4.30 -3.66
C GLU A 36 -3.93 -4.66 -2.47
N THR A 37 -3.87 -5.95 -2.14
CA THR A 37 -2.95 -6.49 -1.14
C THR A 37 -1.58 -6.74 -1.77
N ARG A 38 -0.54 -6.86 -0.94
CA ARG A 38 0.81 -7.19 -1.43
C ARG A 38 0.92 -8.55 -2.10
N ASP A 39 -0.02 -9.44 -1.82
CA ASP A 39 -0.09 -10.77 -2.42
C ASP A 39 -0.84 -10.75 -3.77
N GLY A 40 -1.20 -9.57 -4.28
CA GLY A 40 -1.91 -9.39 -5.55
C GLY A 40 -3.41 -9.69 -5.48
N LEU A 41 -3.96 -9.86 -4.27
CA LEU A 41 -5.40 -10.03 -4.07
C LEU A 41 -6.08 -8.68 -4.00
N LEU A 42 -7.37 -8.66 -4.33
CA LEU A 42 -8.20 -7.47 -4.21
C LEU A 42 -9.08 -7.57 -2.97
N LEU A 43 -9.21 -6.45 -2.27
CA LEU A 43 -10.00 -6.31 -1.06
C LEU A 43 -11.03 -5.18 -1.24
N GLN A 44 -12.27 -5.49 -0.88
CA GLN A 44 -13.38 -4.55 -0.84
C GLN A 44 -14.17 -4.79 0.44
N VAL A 45 -14.64 -3.70 1.06
CA VAL A 45 -15.45 -3.76 2.28
C VAL A 45 -16.90 -3.46 1.94
N ILE A 46 -17.81 -4.37 2.30
CA ILE A 46 -19.25 -4.21 2.11
C ILE A 46 -19.89 -4.20 3.50
N HIS A 47 -20.56 -3.10 3.85
CA HIS A 47 -21.32 -3.01 5.09
C HIS A 47 -22.77 -3.44 4.85
N LEU A 48 -23.22 -4.48 5.55
CA LEU A 48 -24.60 -4.98 5.49
C LEU A 48 -25.28 -4.75 6.82
N ARG A 49 -26.52 -4.23 6.78
CA ARG A 49 -27.35 -4.06 7.97
C ARG A 49 -27.84 -5.41 8.51
N GLY A 50 -28.01 -5.50 9.82
CA GLY A 50 -28.59 -6.67 10.48
C GLY A 50 -30.01 -6.98 10.00
N LEU A 51 -30.41 -8.25 10.12
CA LEU A 51 -31.76 -8.71 9.81
C LEU A 51 -32.48 -9.02 11.13
N LEU A 52 -33.75 -8.62 11.26
CA LEU A 52 -34.59 -8.97 12.41
C LEU A 52 -34.96 -10.46 12.30
N PHE A 53 -34.52 -11.28 13.26
CA PHE A 53 -34.70 -12.75 13.21
C PHE A 53 -35.73 -13.26 14.24
N GLU A 54 -36.06 -12.47 15.26
CA GLU A 54 -36.91 -12.92 16.38
C GLU A 54 -38.41 -12.96 16.06
N THR A 55 -38.84 -12.30 14.98
CA THR A 55 -40.26 -12.13 14.62
C THR A 55 -40.60 -12.63 13.22
N ALA A 56 -39.59 -13.10 12.48
CA ALA A 56 -39.77 -13.60 11.12
C ALA A 56 -39.88 -15.13 11.14
N ASP A 57 -40.73 -15.67 10.26
CA ASP A 57 -40.77 -17.11 10.01
C ASP A 57 -39.48 -17.59 9.33
N SER A 58 -39.17 -18.88 9.46
CA SER A 58 -37.92 -19.46 8.93
C SER A 58 -37.81 -19.29 7.41
N ASP A 59 -38.92 -19.44 6.68
CA ASP A 59 -38.95 -19.28 5.22
C ASP A 59 -38.63 -17.84 4.78
N GLU A 60 -39.11 -16.85 5.54
CA GLU A 60 -38.82 -15.43 5.28
C GLU A 60 -37.36 -15.08 5.60
N LEU A 61 -36.80 -15.68 6.66
CA LEU A 61 -35.39 -15.52 7.01
C LEU A 61 -34.48 -16.10 5.92
N ASP A 62 -34.80 -17.31 5.44
CA ASP A 62 -34.07 -17.99 4.38
C ASP A 62 -34.16 -17.24 3.04
N TYR A 63 -35.34 -16.72 2.71
CA TYR A 63 -35.53 -15.88 1.52
C TYR A 63 -34.63 -14.62 1.56
N ARG A 64 -34.61 -13.91 2.68
CA ARG A 64 -33.79 -12.69 2.83
C ARG A 64 -32.30 -13.00 2.85
N LYS A 65 -31.90 -14.12 3.45
CA LYS A 65 -30.51 -14.60 3.42
C LYS A 65 -30.09 -14.92 1.99
N TRP A 66 -30.92 -15.65 1.25
CA TRP A 66 -30.67 -15.96 -0.15
C TRP A 66 -30.53 -14.69 -1.01
N LEU A 67 -31.42 -13.71 -0.82
CA LEU A 67 -31.38 -12.45 -1.56
C LEU A 67 -30.09 -11.66 -1.24
N ARG A 68 -29.66 -11.67 0.02
CA ARG A 68 -28.40 -11.06 0.45
C ARG A 68 -27.18 -11.73 -0.18
N ASP A 69 -27.10 -13.05 -0.16
CA ASP A 69 -25.97 -13.80 -0.72
C ASP A 69 -25.85 -13.58 -2.23
N ARG A 70 -27.00 -13.51 -2.92
CA ARG A 70 -27.08 -13.12 -4.34
C ARG A 70 -26.53 -11.71 -4.58
N ALA A 71 -26.91 -10.74 -3.76
CA ALA A 71 -26.43 -9.37 -3.87
C ALA A 71 -24.91 -9.26 -3.65
N ILE A 72 -24.35 -9.96 -2.65
CA ILE A 72 -22.90 -9.99 -2.37
C ILE A 72 -22.13 -10.59 -3.55
N THR A 73 -22.59 -11.75 -4.04
CA THR A 73 -21.97 -12.43 -5.17
C THR A 73 -21.97 -11.54 -6.41
N ARG A 74 -23.08 -10.83 -6.65
CA ARG A 74 -23.18 -9.89 -7.78
C ARG A 74 -22.24 -8.69 -7.60
N ALA A 75 -22.16 -8.12 -6.41
CA ALA A 75 -21.26 -7.00 -6.12
C ALA A 75 -19.80 -7.38 -6.38
N ALA A 76 -19.36 -8.56 -5.92
CA ALA A 76 -18.02 -9.08 -6.18
C ALA A 76 -17.73 -9.27 -7.68
N ALA A 77 -18.73 -9.70 -8.47
CA ALA A 77 -18.57 -9.85 -9.92
C ALA A 77 -18.40 -8.50 -10.65
N ILE A 78 -19.06 -7.43 -10.19
CA ILE A 78 -18.97 -6.09 -10.78
C ILE A 78 -17.60 -5.47 -10.49
N SER A 79 -17.13 -5.55 -9.24
CA SER A 79 -15.81 -5.01 -8.88
C SER A 79 -14.68 -5.81 -9.53
N GLY A 80 -14.81 -7.13 -9.64
CA GLY A 80 -13.86 -7.95 -10.40
C GLY A 80 -13.76 -7.58 -11.88
N ALA A 81 -14.84 -7.09 -12.50
CA ALA A 81 -14.80 -6.59 -13.87
C ALA A 81 -14.09 -5.23 -13.99
N ALA A 82 -14.34 -4.31 -13.06
CA ALA A 82 -13.66 -3.01 -13.01
C ALA A 82 -12.14 -3.16 -12.74
N ALA A 83 -11.76 -4.11 -11.89
CA ALA A 83 -10.36 -4.39 -11.61
C ALA A 83 -9.60 -4.99 -12.81
N ARG A 84 -10.27 -5.79 -13.67
CA ARG A 84 -9.67 -6.30 -14.91
C ARG A 84 -9.39 -5.19 -15.93
N SER A 85 -10.23 -4.15 -16.00
CA SER A 85 -9.99 -3.00 -16.87
C SER A 85 -8.93 -2.04 -16.35
N ALA A 86 -8.68 -2.00 -15.04
CA ALA A 86 -7.62 -1.18 -14.44
C ALA A 86 -6.24 -1.88 -14.45
N GLY A 87 -6.22 -3.19 -14.69
CA GLY A 87 -5.02 -4.04 -14.68
C GLY A 87 -4.27 -4.15 -16.01
N GLU A 88 -4.52 -3.27 -16.99
CA GLU A 88 -3.69 -3.22 -18.19
C GLU A 88 -2.27 -2.80 -17.80
N PRO A 89 -1.24 -3.63 -18.03
CA PRO A 89 0.12 -3.27 -17.67
C PRO A 89 0.57 -2.14 -18.59
N GLN A 90 0.91 -0.97 -18.02
CA GLN A 90 1.79 -0.02 -18.68
C GLN A 90 3.17 -0.68 -18.88
N ALA A 91 3.29 -1.52 -19.89
CA ALA A 91 4.53 -1.86 -20.54
C ALA A 91 5.01 -0.61 -21.29
N GLY A 92 5.67 0.30 -20.56
CA GLY A 92 6.23 1.51 -21.17
C GLY A 92 6.22 2.76 -20.31
N ALA A 93 6.59 2.67 -19.03
CA ALA A 93 7.02 3.86 -18.28
C ALA A 93 8.06 3.50 -17.24
N THR A 94 9.26 3.15 -17.72
CA THR A 94 10.50 3.49 -17.01
C THR A 94 10.50 5.01 -16.84
N THR A 95 9.92 5.51 -15.75
CA THR A 95 10.23 6.84 -15.23
C THR A 95 11.05 6.64 -13.97
N ALA A 96 12.34 6.88 -14.16
CA ALA A 96 13.37 6.92 -13.16
C ALA A 96 12.95 7.81 -11.98
N ILE A 97 12.60 7.20 -10.86
CA ILE A 97 12.57 7.89 -9.56
C ILE A 97 13.23 6.95 -8.55
N GLY A 98 14.50 7.23 -8.22
CA GLY A 98 15.15 6.58 -7.08
C GLY A 98 16.59 6.10 -7.25
N GLN A 99 17.42 6.70 -8.12
CA GLN A 99 18.88 6.47 -8.08
C GLN A 99 19.66 7.77 -8.29
N SER A 100 19.76 8.60 -7.25
CA SER A 100 20.73 9.70 -7.24
C SER A 100 21.05 10.23 -5.84
N VAL A 101 21.42 9.34 -4.91
CA VAL A 101 22.15 9.76 -3.70
C VAL A 101 23.30 8.79 -3.40
N ARG A 102 24.31 8.80 -4.28
CA ARG A 102 25.69 8.36 -3.97
C ARG A 102 26.70 9.26 -4.68
N ARG A 103 26.95 10.44 -4.13
CA ARG A 103 28.25 11.12 -4.25
C ARG A 103 28.87 11.09 -2.84
N ARG A 104 29.72 10.10 -2.55
CA ARG A 104 31.19 10.22 -2.60
C ARG A 104 31.70 11.47 -1.88
N THR A 105 31.67 11.44 -0.55
CA THR A 105 32.52 12.30 0.31
C THR A 105 33.38 11.41 1.19
N THR A 106 34.29 10.66 0.56
CA THR A 106 35.50 10.19 1.25
C THR A 106 36.52 9.75 0.20
N GLN A 107 37.47 10.62 -0.10
CA GLN A 107 38.89 10.29 -0.30
C GLN A 107 39.63 11.63 -0.20
N ARG A 108 40.16 11.96 0.98
CA ARG A 108 41.43 11.45 1.51
C ARG A 108 42.61 12.18 0.87
N THR A 109 43.07 13.18 1.62
CA THR A 109 44.45 13.44 2.01
C THR A 109 45.55 13.41 0.96
N SER A 110 46.32 14.50 0.98
CA SER A 110 47.79 14.53 1.03
C SER A 110 48.56 14.03 -0.20
N ARG A 111 49.18 14.99 -0.90
CA ARG A 111 50.58 14.99 -1.40
C ARG A 111 50.66 16.17 -2.38
N GLY A 112 51.31 17.26 -2.01
CA GLY A 112 52.75 17.39 -2.20
C GLY A 112 52.98 18.36 -3.36
N GLY A 113 52.75 19.65 -3.11
CA GLY A 113 53.08 20.73 -4.02
C GLY A 113 54.59 20.90 -4.08
N SER A 114 55.19 20.21 -5.04
CA SER A 114 56.58 20.33 -5.45
C SER A 114 56.93 21.77 -5.77
N LEU A 115 58.10 22.18 -5.29
CA LEU A 115 58.93 23.23 -5.86
C LEU A 115 58.86 23.20 -7.40
N ARG A 116 58.68 24.37 -8.00
CA ARG A 116 59.49 24.96 -9.08
C ARG A 116 58.76 26.17 -9.65
N ASP A 117 59.57 27.07 -10.21
CA ASP A 117 59.25 28.31 -10.91
C ASP A 117 59.17 29.55 -10.01
N ALA A 118 59.83 30.66 -10.33
CA ALA A 118 60.92 30.93 -11.25
C ALA A 118 61.53 32.28 -10.84
N ARG A 119 62.82 32.41 -11.13
CA ARG A 119 63.63 33.63 -11.28
C ARG A 119 62.91 34.98 -11.24
#